data_AF-A0A370KD92-F1
#
_entry.id   AF-A0A370KD92-F1
#
_cell.length_a   1.000
_cell.length_b   1.000
_cell.length_c   1.000
_cell.angle_alpha   90.00
_cell.angle_beta   90.00
_cell.angle_gamma   90.00
#
_symmetry.space_group_name_H-M   'P 1'
#
loop_
_entity.id
_entity.type
_entity.pdbx_description
1 polymer ?
#
loop_
_entity_poly.entity_id
_entity_poly.type
_entity_poly.pdbx_seq_one_letter_code
_entity_poly.pdbx_strand_id
1 'polypeptide(L)'
;MKFQDVATELAQINAQRDGVMERAFSVLEERHATLAAMLVQSLGDRQRAVRWMCRHQNAFGGRTAYELISDGEEDAIWDEIALMSEAPVAARVHSARMAY
;
A
#
# COMPACT_ATOMS: atom_id res chain seq x y z
N MET A 1 10.95 30.32 13.65
CA MET A 1 10.78 28.90 13.28
C MET A 1 12.17 28.33 13.03
N LYS A 2 12.63 27.43 13.90
CA LYS A 2 13.91 26.72 13.73
C LYS A 2 13.67 25.47 12.90
N PHE A 3 14.70 24.96 12.24
CA PHE A 3 14.61 23.67 11.53
C PHE A 3 14.16 22.51 12.44
N GLN A 4 14.43 22.60 13.74
CA GLN A 4 13.96 21.62 14.73
C GLN A 4 12.43 21.63 14.90
N ASP A 5 11.80 22.81 14.82
CA ASP A 5 10.34 22.94 14.86
C ASP A 5 9.72 22.28 13.62
N VAL A 6 10.30 22.56 12.43
CA VAL A 6 9.91 21.94 11.15
C VAL A 6 10.05 20.42 11.19
N ALA A 7 11.18 19.91 11.72
CA ALA A 7 11.42 18.48 11.82
C ALA A 7 10.42 17.78 12.75
N THR A 8 10.06 18.45 13.85
CA THR A 8 9.06 17.93 14.81
C THR A 8 7.67 17.88 14.17
N GLU A 9 7.28 18.93 13.45
CA GLU A 9 6.01 18.99 12.74
C GLU A 9 5.91 17.90 11.66
N LEU A 10 6.97 17.72 10.87
CA LEU A 10 7.05 16.63 9.88
C LEU A 10 6.94 15.25 10.54
N ALA A 11 7.60 15.04 11.69
CA ALA A 11 7.51 13.77 12.42
C ALA A 11 6.08 13.51 12.92
N GLN A 12 5.38 14.53 13.42
CA GLN A 12 4.00 14.42 13.87
C GLN A 12 3.06 14.10 12.71
N ILE A 13 3.20 14.77 11.57
CA ILE A 13 2.39 14.50 10.38
C ILE A 13 2.63 13.08 9.88
N ASN A 14 3.88 12.62 9.83
CA ASN A 14 4.19 11.26 9.43
C ASN A 14 3.59 10.23 10.39
N ALA A 15 3.68 10.45 11.71
CA ALA A 15 3.07 9.56 12.69
C ALA A 15 1.53 9.50 12.56
N GLN A 16 0.88 10.64 12.31
CA GLN A 16 -0.56 10.69 12.04
C GLN A 16 -0.92 9.95 10.76
N ARG A 17 -0.14 10.17 9.69
CA ARG A 17 -0.33 9.48 8.40
C ARG A 17 -0.22 7.98 8.59
N ASP A 18 0.83 7.50 9.24
CA ASP A 18 1.05 6.08 9.47
C ASP A 18 -0.11 5.49 10.29
N GLY A 19 -0.60 6.19 11.32
CA GLY A 19 -1.78 5.78 12.08
C GLY A 19 -3.10 5.75 11.28
N VAL A 20 -3.24 6.59 10.23
CA VAL A 20 -4.38 6.51 9.30
C VAL A 20 -4.23 5.31 8.36
N MET A 21 -3.03 5.08 7.82
CA MET A 21 -2.75 3.96 6.91
C MET A 21 -3.03 2.61 7.59
N GLU A 22 -2.62 2.46 8.85
CA GLU A 22 -2.90 1.28 9.67
C GLU A 22 -4.40 1.01 9.85
N ARG A 23 -5.16 2.05 10.21
CA ARG A 23 -6.61 1.94 10.39
C ARG A 23 -7.32 1.62 9.09
N ALA A 24 -6.90 2.23 7.97
CA ALA A 24 -7.45 1.92 6.66
C ALA A 24 -7.25 0.44 6.30
N PHE A 25 -6.07 -0.11 6.61
CA PHE A 25 -5.79 -1.51 6.36
C PHE A 25 -6.58 -2.44 7.30
N SER A 26 -6.81 -2.06 8.55
CA SER A 26 -7.71 -2.80 9.44
C SER A 26 -9.14 -2.86 8.89
N VAL A 27 -9.65 -1.76 8.32
CA VAL A 27 -10.96 -1.75 7.65
C VAL A 27 -10.97 -2.68 6.44
N LEU A 28 -9.87 -2.75 5.68
CA LEU A 28 -9.71 -3.70 4.58
C LEU A 28 -9.73 -5.15 5.08
N GLU A 29 -9.03 -5.45 6.18
CA GLU A 29 -9.01 -6.78 6.80
C GLU A 29 -10.41 -7.22 7.23
N GLU A 30 -11.22 -6.31 7.78
CA GLU A 30 -12.59 -6.58 8.23
C GLU A 30 -13.56 -6.78 7.06
N ARG A 31 -13.46 -5.95 6.02
CA ARG A 31 -14.43 -5.92 4.91
C ARG A 31 -14.06 -6.83 3.73
N HIS A 32 -12.76 -6.98 3.46
CA HIS A 32 -12.20 -7.71 2.31
C HIS A 32 -11.05 -8.64 2.78
N ALA A 33 -11.35 -9.51 3.76
CA ALA A 33 -10.36 -10.37 4.41
C ALA A 33 -9.48 -11.18 3.44
N THR A 34 -10.06 -11.73 2.38
CA THR A 34 -9.32 -12.49 1.37
C THR A 34 -8.31 -11.63 0.62
N LEU A 35 -8.68 -10.41 0.25
CA LEU A 35 -7.80 -9.46 -0.43
C LEU A 35 -6.63 -9.07 0.49
N ALA A 36 -6.94 -8.72 1.73
CA ALA A 36 -5.92 -8.37 2.72
C ALA A 36 -4.94 -9.54 2.97
N ALA A 37 -5.44 -10.77 3.11
CA ALA A 37 -4.61 -11.96 3.30
C ALA A 37 -3.69 -12.23 2.10
N MET A 38 -4.21 -12.12 0.88
CA MET A 38 -3.45 -12.31 -0.35
C MET A 38 -2.36 -11.23 -0.54
N LEU A 39 -2.66 -9.98 -0.18
CA LEU A 39 -1.67 -8.90 -0.17
C LEU A 39 -0.53 -9.18 0.82
N VAL A 40 -0.87 -9.59 2.05
CA VAL A 40 0.14 -9.91 3.07
C VAL A 40 0.99 -11.11 2.62
N GLN A 41 0.39 -12.12 2.02
CA GLN A 41 1.10 -13.29 1.51
C GLN A 41 2.04 -12.95 0.35
N SER A 42 1.57 -12.14 -0.61
CA SER A 42 2.35 -11.76 -1.80
C SER A 42 3.49 -10.79 -1.48
N LEU A 43 3.26 -9.83 -0.59
CA LEU A 43 4.25 -8.82 -0.16
C LEU A 43 5.15 -9.29 0.99
N GLY A 44 4.75 -10.35 1.69
CA GLY A 44 5.48 -11.03 2.75
C GLY A 44 5.24 -10.50 4.16
N ASP A 45 4.82 -9.24 4.31
CA ASP A 45 4.46 -8.68 5.62
C ASP A 45 3.33 -7.65 5.53
N ARG A 46 2.65 -7.44 6.66
CA ARG A 46 1.51 -6.52 6.76
C ARG A 46 1.89 -5.07 6.51
N GLN A 47 3.07 -4.65 6.96
CA GLN A 47 3.54 -3.26 6.82
C GLN A 47 3.83 -2.88 5.36
N ARG A 48 4.26 -3.85 4.55
CA ARG A 48 4.40 -3.69 3.10
C ARG A 48 3.05 -3.63 2.43
N ALA A 49 2.10 -4.46 2.83
CA ALA A 49 0.72 -4.42 2.33
C ALA A 49 0.05 -3.07 2.61
N VAL A 50 0.13 -2.56 3.85
CA VAL A 50 -0.35 -1.23 4.24
C VAL A 50 0.23 -0.14 3.34
N ARG A 51 1.56 -0.13 3.18
CA ARG A 51 2.25 0.87 2.35
C ARG A 51 1.90 0.75 0.88
N TRP A 52 1.75 -0.47 0.37
CA TRP A 52 1.39 -0.72 -1.02
C TRP A 52 -0.03 -0.23 -1.32
N MET A 53 -0.99 -0.48 -0.43
CA MET A 53 -2.38 -0.02 -0.58
C MET A 53 -2.51 1.49 -0.67
N CYS A 54 -1.71 2.23 0.10
CA CYS A 54 -1.73 3.69 0.15
C CYS A 54 -0.84 4.37 -0.90
N ARG A 55 -0.03 3.61 -1.63
CA ARG A 55 0.86 4.17 -2.65
C ARG A 55 0.07 4.41 -3.94
N HIS A 56 0.33 5.53 -4.60
CA HIS A 56 -0.12 5.75 -5.98
C HIS A 56 0.71 4.86 -6.92
N GLN A 57 0.02 4.09 -7.76
CA GLN A 57 0.67 3.11 -8.63
C GLN A 57 0.36 3.42 -10.09
N ASN A 58 1.37 3.34 -10.95
CA ASN A 58 1.18 3.55 -12.39
C ASN A 58 0.23 2.51 -12.99
N ALA A 59 0.26 1.26 -12.47
CA ALA A 59 -0.67 0.19 -12.83
C ALA A 59 -2.14 0.60 -12.62
N PHE A 60 -2.39 1.51 -11.67
CA PHE A 60 -3.73 2.00 -11.31
C PHE A 60 -4.07 3.35 -11.93
N GLY A 61 -3.30 3.77 -12.96
CA GLY A 61 -3.44 5.09 -13.57
C GLY A 61 -3.01 6.23 -12.64
N GLY A 62 -2.10 5.96 -11.72
CA GLY A 62 -1.65 6.93 -10.73
C GLY A 62 -2.55 7.05 -9.50
N ARG A 63 -3.55 6.18 -9.35
CA ARG A 63 -4.42 6.06 -8.16
C ARG A 63 -3.84 5.08 -7.13
N THR A 64 -4.39 5.13 -5.94
CA THR A 64 -4.17 4.16 -4.85
C THR A 64 -5.13 2.98 -4.99
N ALA A 65 -4.81 1.86 -4.33
CA ALA A 65 -5.68 0.70 -4.31
C ALA A 65 -7.02 0.98 -3.60
N TYR A 66 -7.05 1.89 -2.62
CA TYR A 66 -8.29 2.27 -1.95
C TYR A 66 -9.27 3.02 -2.88
N GLU A 67 -8.76 3.84 -3.79
CA GLU A 67 -9.59 4.55 -4.78
C GLU A 67 -10.23 3.56 -5.76
N LEU A 68 -9.48 2.55 -6.21
CA LEU A 68 -10.02 1.46 -7.02
C LEU A 68 -11.12 0.68 -6.31
N ILE A 69 -10.92 0.35 -5.02
CA ILE A 69 -11.96 -0.32 -4.21
C ILE A 69 -13.21 0.55 -4.12
N SER A 70 -13.07 1.86 -3.92
CA SER A 70 -14.25 2.75 -3.87
C SER A 70 -14.97 2.86 -5.20
N ASP A 71 -14.25 2.75 -6.31
CA ASP A 71 -14.80 2.79 -7.67
C ASP A 71 -15.37 1.41 -8.11
N GLY A 72 -15.16 0.36 -7.32
CA GLY A 72 -15.56 -1.02 -7.63
C GLY A 72 -14.65 -1.72 -8.65
N GLU A 73 -13.50 -1.14 -8.95
CA GLU A 73 -12.50 -1.65 -9.90
C GLU A 73 -11.52 -2.61 -9.20
N GLU A 74 -12.04 -3.52 -8.35
CA GLU A 74 -11.23 -4.43 -7.54
C GLU A 74 -10.45 -5.45 -8.40
N ASP A 75 -10.95 -5.79 -9.59
CA ASP A 75 -10.30 -6.73 -10.50
C ASP A 75 -8.87 -6.32 -10.87
N ALA A 76 -8.62 -5.01 -11.06
CA ALA A 76 -7.29 -4.50 -11.36
C ALA A 76 -6.28 -4.71 -10.21
N ILE A 77 -6.77 -4.74 -8.96
CA ILE A 77 -5.95 -5.02 -7.78
C ILE A 77 -5.58 -6.51 -7.77
N TRP A 78 -6.53 -7.39 -8.10
CA TRP A 78 -6.30 -8.82 -8.18
C TRP A 78 -5.30 -9.19 -9.27
N ASP A 79 -5.40 -8.56 -10.45
CA ASP A 79 -4.44 -8.75 -11.54
C ASP A 79 -3.01 -8.38 -11.11
N GLU A 80 -2.85 -7.25 -10.42
CA GLU A 80 -1.54 -6.83 -9.93
C GLU A 80 -1.00 -7.79 -8.85
N ILE A 81 -1.84 -8.26 -7.93
CA ILE A 81 -1.44 -9.27 -6.93
C ILE A 81 -0.98 -10.56 -7.62
N ALA A 82 -1.68 -11.00 -8.67
CA ALA A 82 -1.30 -12.18 -9.44
C ALA A 82 0.09 -12.00 -10.07
N LEU A 83 0.35 -10.88 -10.73
CA LEU A 83 1.67 -10.54 -11.31
C LEU A 83 2.79 -10.54 -10.26
N MET A 84 2.53 -10.02 -9.06
CA MET A 84 3.49 -10.01 -7.95
C MET A 84 3.78 -11.40 -7.41
N SER A 85 2.76 -12.27 -7.39
CA SER A 85 2.89 -13.66 -6.93
C SER A 85 3.69 -14.53 -7.92
N GLU A 86 3.60 -14.27 -9.22
CA GLU A 86 4.33 -15.00 -10.27
C GLU A 86 5.79 -14.56 -10.41
N ALA A 87 6.14 -13.36 -9.97
CA ALA A 87 7.52 -12.86 -10.05
C ALA A 87 8.48 -13.65 -9.11
N PRO A 88 9.70 -14.03 -9.56
CA PRO A 88 10.70 -14.64 -8.69
C PRO A 88 11.10 -13.68 -7.55
N VAL A 89 11.39 -14.22 -6.35
CA VAL A 89 11.57 -13.47 -5.09
C VAL A 89 12.56 -12.29 -5.20
N ALA A 90 13.57 -12.38 -6.07
CA ALA A 90 14.53 -11.30 -6.34
C ALA A 90 13.94 -10.10 -7.11
N ALA A 91 12.94 -10.34 -7.98
CA ALA A 91 12.25 -9.30 -8.75
C ALA A 91 11.16 -8.59 -7.92
N ARG A 92 10.60 -9.25 -6.90
CA ARG A 92 9.57 -8.67 -6.01
C ARG A 92 10.07 -7.46 -5.21
N VAL A 93 11.37 -7.41 -4.91
CA VAL A 93 12.02 -6.26 -4.25
C VAL A 93 12.26 -5.11 -5.25
N HIS A 94 12.39 -5.43 -6.55
CA HIS A 94 12.68 -4.47 -7.60
C HIS A 94 11.44 -3.81 -8.18
N SER A 95 10.28 -4.48 -8.28
CA SER A 95 9.02 -3.85 -8.68
C SER A 95 8.57 -2.76 -7.70
N ALA A 96 8.82 -2.96 -6.40
CA ALA A 96 8.62 -1.92 -5.39
C ALA A 96 9.54 -0.70 -5.59
N ARG A 97 10.71 -0.88 -6.20
CA ARG A 97 11.82 0.09 -6.27
C ARG A 97 12.06 0.70 -7.68
N MET A 98 11.42 0.17 -8.72
CA MET A 98 11.55 0.61 -10.13
C MET A 98 10.43 1.55 -10.59
N ALA A 99 9.68 2.13 -9.64
CA ALA A 99 8.79 3.26 -9.89
C ALA A 99 9.31 4.46 -9.09
N TYR A 100 10.37 5.09 -9.61
CA TYR A 100 10.81 6.43 -9.23
C TYR A 100 10.94 7.25 -10.51
#